data_AF-A0A0R1UUL3-F1
#
_entry.id   AF-A0A0R1UUL3-F1
#
_cell.length_a   1.000
_cell.length_b   1.000
_cell.length_c   1.000
_cell.angle_alpha   90.00
_cell.angle_beta   90.00
_cell.angle_gamma   90.00
#
_symmetry.space_group_name_H-M   'P 1'
#
loop_
_entity.id
_entity.type
_entity.pdbx_description
1 polymer ?
#
loop_
_entity_poly.entity_id
_entity_poly.type
_entity_poly.pdbx_seq_one_letter_code
_entity_poly.pdbx_strand_id
1 'polypeptide(L)' 'MARNWVKRRIRQSLTELKPKLRQEVDFIVIARPAISGASMAETKKNLMHVLRLAHML' A
#
# COMPACT_ATOMS: atom_id res chain seq x y z
N MET A 1 -14.50 10.23 -6.43
CA MET A 1 -14.68 9.38 -5.23
C MET A 1 -13.63 8.26 -5.11
N ALA A 2 -13.36 7.47 -6.16
CA ALA A 2 -12.42 6.34 -6.11
C ALA A 2 -10.98 6.67 -5.66
N ARG A 3 -10.40 7.81 -6.10
CA ARG A 3 -9.00 8.18 -5.76
C ARG A 3 -8.75 8.31 -4.26
N ASN A 4 -9.59 9.04 -3.55
CA ASN A 4 -9.44 9.25 -2.10
C ASN A 4 -9.69 7.95 -1.33
N TRP A 5 -10.62 7.13 -1.81
CA TRP A 5 -10.93 5.83 -1.25
C TRP A 5 -9.73 4.86 -1.31
N VAL A 6 -9.02 4.83 -2.45
CA VAL A 6 -7.79 4.05 -2.64
C VAL A 6 -6.67 4.59 -1.75
N LYS A 7 -6.43 5.92 -1.78
CA LYS A 7 -5.40 6.56 -0.93
C LYS A 7 -5.60 6.24 0.55
N ARG A 8 -6.84 6.24 1.05
CA ARG A 8 -7.13 5.94 2.45
C ARG A 8 -6.74 4.51 2.84
N ARG A 9 -7.01 3.52 1.98
CA ARG A 9 -6.67 2.11 2.24
C ARG A 9 -5.17 1.85 2.18
N ILE A 10 -4.49 2.47 1.22
CA ILE A 10 -3.02 2.41 1.14
C ILE A 10 -2.42 2.99 2.42
N ARG A 11 -2.85 4.18 2.84
CA ARG A 11 -2.37 4.81 4.08
C ARG A 11 -2.63 3.95 5.30
N GLN A 12 -3.84 3.43 5.46
CA GLN A 12 -4.17 2.53 6.58
C GLN A 12 -3.28 1.28 6.58
N SER A 13 -3.07 0.67 5.41
CA SER A 13 -2.20 -0.51 5.29
C SER A 13 -0.75 -0.20 5.63
N LEU A 14 -0.23 0.96 5.21
CA LEU A 14 1.13 1.42 5.57
C LEU A 14 1.25 1.71 7.06
N THR A 15 0.23 2.30 7.70
CA THR A 15 0.22 2.52 9.16
C THR A 15 0.36 1.21 9.92
N GLU A 16 -0.38 0.17 9.51
CA GLU A 16 -0.30 -1.17 10.12
C GLU A 16 1.05 -1.86 9.87
N LEU A 17 1.66 -1.64 8.71
CA LEU A 17 2.94 -2.24 8.34
C LEU A 17 4.15 -1.44 8.83
N LYS A 18 3.96 -0.20 9.31
CA LYS A 18 5.03 0.71 9.72
C LYS A 18 6.08 0.08 10.64
N PRO A 19 5.73 -0.73 11.67
CA PRO A 19 6.73 -1.36 12.54
C PRO A 19 7.67 -2.34 11.83
N LYS A 20 7.27 -2.86 10.66
CA LYS A 20 8.02 -3.84 9.87
C LYS A 20 8.74 -3.21 8.68
N LEU A 21 8.42 -1.95 8.36
CA LEU A 21 8.98 -1.25 7.21
C LEU A 21 10.30 -0.57 7.56
N ARG A 22 11.27 -0.65 6.64
CA ARG A 22 12.51 0.13 6.73
C ARG A 22 12.19 1.63 6.74
N GLN A 23 12.60 2.33 7.79
CA GLN A 23 12.28 3.76 7.97
C GLN A 23 13.31 4.71 7.32
N GLU A 24 14.44 4.19 6.86
CA GLU A 24 15.57 4.98 6.33
C GLU A 24 15.45 5.26 4.82
N VAL A 25 14.36 4.85 4.18
CA VAL A 25 14.19 4.92 2.73
C VAL A 25 12.88 5.62 2.38
N ASP A 26 12.96 6.61 1.50
CA ASP A 26 11.79 7.26 0.91
C ASP A 26 11.31 6.47 -0.30
N PHE A 27 9.99 6.31 -0.42
CA PHE A 27 9.37 5.66 -1.58
C PHE A 27 8.03 6.27 -1.94
N ILE A 28 7.63 6.08 -3.19
CA ILE A 28 6.35 6.54 -3.73
C ILE A 28 5.51 5.33 -4.12
N VAL A 29 4.24 5.31 -3.69
CA VAL A 29 3.27 4.29 -4.09
C VAL A 29 2.42 4.81 -5.25
N ILE A 30 2.51 4.15 -6.40
CA ILE A 30 1.71 4.46 -7.59
C ILE A 30 0.57 3.46 -7.72
N ALA A 31 -0.66 3.90 -7.48
CA ALA A 31 -1.86 3.09 -7.65
C ALA A 31 -2.30 3.05 -9.13
N ARG A 32 -2.27 1.87 -9.75
CA ARG A 32 -2.77 1.66 -11.13
C ARG A 32 -4.31 1.56 -11.15
N PRO A 33 -5.00 1.94 -12.25
CA PRO A 33 -6.47 1.93 -12.32
C PRO A 33 -7.14 0.62 -11.92
N ALA A 34 -6.48 -0.52 -12.15
CA ALA A 34 -6.97 -1.86 -11.78
C ALA A 34 -7.23 -2.06 -10.28
N ILE A 35 -6.70 -1.21 -9.39
CA ILE A 35 -6.97 -1.29 -7.95
C ILE A 35 -8.31 -0.62 -7.55
N SER A 36 -8.96 0.06 -8.50
CA SER A 36 -10.25 0.70 -8.25
C SER A 36 -11.30 -0.36 -7.88
N GLY A 37 -11.91 -0.22 -6.70
CA GLY A 37 -12.90 -1.17 -6.20
C GLY A 37 -12.33 -2.33 -5.38
N ALA A 38 -11.01 -2.50 -5.30
CA ALA A 38 -10.38 -3.56 -4.52
C ALA A 38 -10.64 -3.41 -3.02
N SER A 39 -11.07 -4.48 -2.35
CA SER A 39 -11.33 -4.48 -0.92
C SER A 39 -10.11 -4.06 -0.09
N MET A 40 -10.33 -3.74 1.19
CA MET A 40 -9.21 -3.41 2.10
C MET A 40 -8.20 -4.58 2.20
N ALA A 41 -8.70 -5.81 2.30
CA ALA A 41 -7.86 -7.00 2.38
C ALA A 41 -7.03 -7.22 1.11
N GLU A 42 -7.64 -7.06 -0.08
CA GLU A 42 -6.92 -7.14 -1.35
C GLU A 42 -5.89 -6.02 -1.50
N THR A 43 -6.25 -4.79 -1.14
CA THR A 43 -5.32 -3.65 -1.17
C THR A 43 -4.10 -3.92 -0.29
N LYS A 44 -4.30 -4.43 0.93
CA LYS A 44 -3.21 -4.77 1.86
C LYS A 44 -2.37 -5.92 1.33
N LYS A 45 -2.98 -6.99 0.79
CA LYS A 45 -2.27 -8.13 0.19
C LYS A 45 -1.37 -7.69 -0.96
N ASN A 46 -1.91 -6.89 -1.88
CA ASN A 46 -1.17 -6.36 -3.01
C ASN A 46 -0.02 -5.46 -2.56
N LEU A 47 -0.27 -4.60 -1.57
CA LEU A 47 0.74 -3.70 -1.02
C LEU A 47 1.88 -4.46 -0.34
N MET A 48 1.59 -5.49 0.47
CA MET A 48 2.62 -6.34 1.07
C MET A 48 3.47 -7.06 0.00
N HIS A 49 2.84 -7.54 -1.06
CA HIS A 49 3.54 -8.18 -2.16
C HIS A 49 4.56 -7.24 -2.82
N VAL A 50 4.14 -6.04 -3.22
CA VAL A 50 5.04 -5.08 -3.89
C VAL A 50 6.12 -4.53 -2.94
N LEU A 51 5.83 -4.37 -1.64
CA LEU A 51 6.83 -3.91 -0.67
C LEU A 51 7.91 -4.96 -0.40
N ARG A 52 7.57 -6.26 -0.45
CA ARG A 52 8.57 -7.35 -0.41
C ARG A 52 9.45 -7.35 -1.65
N LEU A 53 8.86 -7.16 -2.84
CA LEU A 53 9.62 -7.03 -4.09
C LEU A 53 10.55 -5.82 -4.08
N ALA A 54 10.15 -4.73 -3.40
CA ALA A 54 10.96 -3.54 -3.22
C ALA A 54 11.99 -3.66 -2.07
N HIS A 55 12.11 -4.82 -1.42
CA HIS A 55 13.00 -5.04 -0.26
C HIS A 55 12.79 -4.04 0.90
N MET A 56 11.53 -3.66 1.12
CA MET A 56 11.12 -2.70 2.16
C MET A 56 10.53 -3.35 3.41
N LEU A 57 10.06 -4.60 3.27
CA LEU A 57 9.25 -5.36 4.23
C LEU A 57 9.88 -6.72 4.50
#